data_AF-A0A345E8J0-F1
#
_entry.id   AF-A0A345E8J0-F1
#
_cell.length_a   1.000
_cell.length_b   1.000
_cell.length_c   1.000
_cell.angle_alpha   90.00
_cell.angle_beta   90.00
_cell.angle_gamma   90.00
#
_symmetry.space_group_name_H-M   'P 1'
#
loop_
_entity.id
_entity.type
_entity.pdbx_description
1 polymer ?
#
loop_
_entity_poly.entity_id
_entity_poly.type
_entity_poly.pdbx_seq_one_letter_code
_entity_poly.pdbx_strand_id
1 'polypeptide(L)'
;MFLEEPFPRDTGRLEVVWRPREETDLQRVQWIDDAISLGWHKDRDHPDLGTTHFQRETGDETTPHREPAHIEVEAPVSFLEVCLNRLPEHIKETGD
;
A
#
# COMPACT_ATOMS: atom_id res chain seq x y z
N MET A 1 -18.33 -12.40 -24.52
CA MET A 1 -18.05 -12.66 -23.09
C MET A 1 -16.56 -12.46 -22.94
N PHE A 2 -16.14 -11.31 -22.42
CA PHE A 2 -14.74 -11.06 -22.09
C PHE A 2 -14.64 -11.33 -20.59
N LEU A 3 -14.02 -12.45 -20.24
CA LEU A 3 -13.52 -12.62 -18.88
C LEU A 3 -12.34 -11.65 -18.79
N GLU A 4 -12.36 -10.78 -17.79
CA GLU A 4 -11.22 -9.92 -17.47
C GLU A 4 -9.96 -10.80 -17.34
N GLU A 5 -8.80 -10.23 -17.64
CA GLU A 5 -7.54 -10.94 -17.46
C GLU A 5 -7.45 -11.50 -16.03
N PRO A 6 -6.98 -12.75 -15.86
CA PRO A 6 -6.87 -13.36 -14.54
C PRO A 6 -6.00 -12.46 -13.65
N PHE A 7 -6.44 -12.27 -12.40
CA PHE A 7 -5.66 -11.52 -11.44
C PHE A 7 -4.30 -12.23 -11.24
N PRO A 8 -3.17 -11.52 -11.24
CA PRO A 8 -1.86 -12.17 -11.34
C PRO A 8 -1.43 -12.94 -10.09
N ARG A 9 -2.19 -12.85 -9.00
CA ARG A 9 -1.86 -13.43 -7.69
C ARG A 9 -3.04 -14.24 -7.17
N ASP A 10 -2.82 -15.52 -6.88
CA ASP A 10 -3.85 -16.40 -6.33
C ASP A 10 -3.96 -16.30 -4.80
N THR A 11 -2.88 -15.88 -4.13
CA THR A 11 -2.80 -15.80 -2.67
C THR A 11 -1.96 -14.61 -2.21
N GLY A 12 -2.33 -14.02 -1.09
CA GLY A 12 -1.53 -13.03 -0.37
C GLY A 12 -2.18 -12.65 0.96
N ARG A 13 -1.45 -11.88 1.77
CA ARG A 13 -1.89 -11.34 3.05
C ARG A 13 -2.06 -9.84 2.94
N LEU A 14 -3.21 -9.33 3.39
CA LEU A 14 -3.40 -7.91 3.63
C LEU A 14 -3.15 -7.60 5.11
N GLU A 15 -2.16 -6.76 5.39
CA GLU A 15 -1.92 -6.20 6.71
C GLU A 15 -2.52 -4.81 6.81
N VAL A 16 -3.34 -4.60 7.84
CA VAL A 16 -3.91 -3.28 8.18
C VAL A 16 -3.49 -2.93 9.59
N VAL A 17 -2.78 -1.81 9.74
CA VAL A 17 -2.34 -1.28 11.03
C VAL A 17 -2.90 0.12 11.18
N TRP A 18 -3.45 0.41 12.36
CA TRP A 18 -3.84 1.75 12.75
C TRP A 18 -3.41 1.99 14.20
N ARG A 19 -2.73 3.12 14.43
CA ARG A 19 -2.33 3.59 15.76
C ARG A 19 -2.67 5.07 15.89
N PRO A 20 -3.72 5.42 16.67
CA PRO A 20 -4.08 6.81 16.91
C PRO A 20 -2.93 7.61 17.53
N ARG A 21 -2.75 8.87 17.13
CA ARG A 21 -1.79 9.81 17.72
C ARG A 21 -2.40 11.20 17.86
N GLU A 22 -1.84 12.04 18.74
CA GLU A 22 -2.36 13.40 18.99
C GLU A 22 -2.34 14.30 17.75
N GLU A 23 -1.33 14.14 16.87
CA GLU A 23 -1.18 14.99 15.70
C GLU A 23 -1.54 14.30 14.38
N THR A 24 -1.04 13.08 14.16
CA THR A 24 -1.29 12.34 12.91
C THR A 24 -1.28 10.85 13.19
N ASP A 25 -2.41 10.20 12.95
CA ASP A 25 -2.54 8.76 13.07
C ASP A 25 -1.51 8.04 12.20
N LEU A 26 -0.88 7.02 12.78
CA LEU A 26 -0.05 6.10 12.01
C LEU A 26 -0.95 5.04 11.38
N GLN A 27 -0.89 4.88 10.07
CA GLN A 27 -1.69 3.90 9.34
C GLN A 27 -0.84 3.17 8.31
N ARG A 28 -1.10 1.88 8.14
CA ARG A 28 -0.46 1.06 7.10
C ARG A 28 -1.48 0.11 6.51
N VAL A 29 -1.53 0.05 5.18
CA VAL A 29 -2.27 -0.96 4.43
C VAL A 29 -1.29 -1.58 3.45
N GLN A 30 -0.93 -2.85 3.67
CA GLN A 30 0.14 -3.54 2.94
C GLN A 30 -0.34 -4.89 2.42
N TRP A 31 -0.21 -5.11 1.11
CA TRP A 31 -0.29 -6.44 0.50
C TRP A 31 1.06 -7.12 0.57
N ILE A 32 1.06 -8.42 0.88
CA ILE A 32 2.27 -9.23 0.99
C ILE A 32 1.97 -10.61 0.40
N ASP A 33 2.70 -11.00 -0.63
CA ASP A 33 2.74 -12.37 -1.13
C ASP A 33 4.18 -12.90 -1.22
N ASP A 34 4.42 -13.96 -1.99
CA ASP A 34 5.71 -14.61 -2.14
C ASP A 34 6.71 -13.83 -3.01
N ALA A 35 6.24 -12.90 -3.84
CA ALA A 35 7.08 -12.14 -4.76
C ALA A 35 7.11 -10.63 -4.47
N ILE A 36 6.05 -10.07 -3.87
CA ILE A 36 5.96 -8.63 -3.63
C ILE A 36 5.32 -8.28 -2.28
N SER A 37 5.85 -7.21 -1.68
CA SER A 37 5.24 -6.48 -0.58
C SER A 37 5.00 -5.04 -1.03
N LEU A 38 3.76 -4.57 -1.07
CA LEU A 38 3.44 -3.21 -1.49
C LEU A 38 2.23 -2.62 -0.79
N GLY A 39 2.18 -1.28 -0.71
CA GLY A 39 1.05 -0.60 -0.09
C GLY A 39 1.37 0.80 0.42
N TRP A 40 0.46 1.35 1.22
CA TRP A 40 0.50 2.74 1.65
C TRP A 40 0.71 2.87 3.14
N HIS A 41 1.51 3.87 3.49
CA HIS A 41 1.87 4.22 4.84
C HIS A 41 1.50 5.69 5.09
N LYS A 42 0.79 5.97 6.18
CA LYS A 42 0.64 7.30 6.78
C LYS A 42 1.53 7.31 8.03
N ASP A 43 2.73 7.88 7.93
CA ASP A 43 3.69 7.97 9.03
C ASP A 43 4.59 9.20 8.87
N ARG A 44 5.65 9.29 9.68
CA ARG A 44 6.61 10.40 9.68
C ARG A 44 8.05 9.94 9.50
N ASP A 45 8.22 8.69 9.09
CA ASP A 45 9.55 8.08 8.98
C ASP A 45 10.26 8.58 7.70
N HIS A 46 9.49 9.12 6.74
CA HIS A 46 9.93 9.63 5.45
C HIS A 46 9.39 11.05 5.19
N PRO A 47 9.84 12.07 5.95
CA PRO A 47 9.29 13.43 5.86
C PRO A 47 9.47 14.09 4.49
N ASP A 48 10.42 13.64 3.69
CA ASP A 48 10.67 14.07 2.32
C ASP A 48 9.58 13.61 1.33
N LEU A 49 8.81 12.57 1.67
CA LEU A 49 7.73 12.03 0.84
C LEU A 49 6.34 12.56 1.23
N GLY A 50 6.27 13.44 2.22
CA GLY A 50 5.02 13.94 2.80
C GLY A 50 4.42 13.00 3.84
N THR A 51 3.17 13.27 4.24
CA THR A 51 2.48 12.52 5.31
C THR A 51 2.10 11.10 4.91
N THR A 52 1.95 10.84 3.61
CA THR A 52 1.60 9.53 3.07
C THR A 52 2.56 9.15 1.96
N HIS A 53 3.03 7.90 1.96
CA HIS A 53 3.89 7.37 0.91
C HIS A 53 3.46 5.96 0.51
N PHE A 54 3.78 5.58 -0.72
CA PHE A 54 3.68 4.21 -1.20
C PHE A 54 5.04 3.53 -1.02
N GLN A 55 5.03 2.30 -0.52
CA GLN A 55 6.23 1.49 -0.36
C GLN A 55 6.06 0.18 -1.12
N ARG A 56 7.09 -0.21 -1.86
CA ARG A 56 7.19 -1.47 -2.60
C ARG A 56 8.52 -2.16 -2.27
N GLU A 57 8.49 -3.47 -2.11
CA GLU A 57 9.65 -4.31 -1.87
C GLU A 57 9.51 -5.62 -2.66
N THR A 58 10.54 -5.94 -3.45
CA THR A 58 10.70 -7.24 -4.13
C THR A 58 11.76 -8.06 -3.40
N GLY A 59 11.71 -9.39 -3.49
CA GLY A 59 12.66 -10.27 -2.79
C GLY A 59 14.14 -10.06 -3.16
N ASP A 60 14.41 -9.41 -4.30
CA ASP A 60 15.76 -9.12 -4.80
C ASP A 60 16.29 -7.74 -4.36
N GLU A 61 15.45 -6.88 -3.79
CA GLU A 61 15.81 -5.52 -3.40
C GLU A 61 16.34 -5.45 -1.96
N THR A 62 17.52 -4.83 -1.79
CA THR A 62 18.11 -4.61 -0.45
C THR A 62 17.43 -3.47 0.32
N THR A 63 16.76 -2.56 -0.38
CA THR A 63 16.08 -1.39 0.17
C THR A 63 14.73 -1.23 -0.51
N PRO A 64 13.62 -1.05 0.23
CA PRO A 64 12.32 -0.85 -0.39
C PRO A 64 12.27 0.43 -1.24
N HIS A 65 11.63 0.36 -2.40
CA HIS A 65 11.28 1.54 -3.18
C HIS A 65 10.16 2.32 -2.48
N ARG A 66 10.29 3.65 -2.41
CA ARG A 66 9.32 4.55 -1.78
C ARG A 66 9.06 5.75 -2.65
N GLU A 67 7.80 6.16 -2.72
CA GLU A 67 7.39 7.35 -3.46
C GLU A 67 6.26 8.10 -2.74
N PRO A 68 6.13 9.42 -2.94
CA PRO A 68 5.04 10.19 -2.36
C PRO A 68 3.69 9.63 -2.81
N ALA A 69 2.76 9.49 -1.87
CA ALA A 69 1.37 9.17 -2.17
C ALA A 69 0.49 10.33 -1.75
N HIS A 70 -0.53 10.64 -2.54
CA HIS A 70 -1.48 11.72 -2.21
C HIS A 70 -2.80 11.06 -1.74
N ILE A 71 -2.89 10.79 -0.43
CA ILE A 71 -4.10 10.31 0.23
C ILE A 71 -4.49 11.30 1.33
N GLU A 72 -5.33 12.27 0.98
CA GLU A 72 -5.73 13.38 1.84
C GLU A 72 -7.05 13.09 2.56
N VAL A 73 -7.02 12.12 3.48
CA VAL A 73 -8.16 11.81 4.34
C VAL A 73 -7.71 11.65 5.79
N GLU A 74 -8.53 12.16 6.71
CA GLU A 74 -8.24 12.07 8.15
C GLU A 74 -8.86 10.85 8.80
N ALA A 75 -10.07 10.45 8.37
CA ALA A 75 -10.74 9.29 8.93
C ALA A 75 -9.97 8.00 8.58
N PRO A 76 -9.61 7.15 9.56
CA PRO A 76 -8.84 5.93 9.30
C PRO A 76 -9.54 4.94 8.35
N VAL A 77 -10.87 4.85 8.45
CA VAL A 77 -11.67 4.03 7.54
C VAL A 77 -11.58 4.55 6.10
N SER A 78 -11.62 5.88 5.91
CA SER A 78 -11.48 6.47 4.57
C SER A 78 -10.11 6.22 3.97
N PHE A 79 -9.04 6.24 4.78
CA PHE A 79 -7.69 5.88 4.30
C PHE A 79 -7.66 4.42 3.83
N LEU A 80 -8.22 3.50 4.62
CA LEU A 80 -8.33 2.09 4.25
C LEU A 80 -9.13 1.90 2.95
N GLU A 81 -10.28 2.58 2.80
CA GLU A 81 -11.10 2.50 1.59
C GLU A 81 -10.33 2.97 0.34
N VAL A 82 -9.60 4.08 0.44
CA VAL A 82 -8.76 4.57 -0.66
C VAL A 82 -7.70 3.54 -1.03
N CYS A 83 -7.02 2.95 -0.04
CA CYS A 83 -6.00 1.93 -0.27
C CYS A 83 -6.61 0.69 -0.95
N LEU A 84 -7.72 0.17 -0.43
CA LEU A 84 -8.39 -1.01 -1.00
C LEU A 84 -8.90 -0.80 -2.43
N ASN A 85 -9.32 0.42 -2.76
CA ASN A 85 -9.74 0.76 -4.13
C ASN A 85 -8.56 0.82 -5.11
N ARG A 86 -7.38 1.28 -4.66
CA ARG A 86 -6.18 1.45 -5.52
C ARG A 86 -5.33 0.17 -5.60
N LEU A 87 -5.37 -0.67 -4.56
CA LEU A 87 -4.50 -1.83 -4.39
C LEU A 87 -4.54 -2.83 -5.56
N PRO A 88 -5.71 -3.22 -6.11
CA PRO A 88 -5.77 -4.21 -7.17
C PRO A 88 -5.01 -3.81 -8.43
N GLU A 89 -5.03 -2.52 -8.80
CA GLU A 89 -4.30 -2.00 -9.97
C GLU A 89 -2.80 -2.08 -9.75
N HIS A 90 -2.32 -1.70 -8.57
CA HIS A 90 -0.89 -1.76 -8.23
C HIS A 90 -0.37 -3.20 -8.16
N ILE A 91 -1.19 -4.16 -7.71
CA ILE A 91 -0.82 -5.58 -7.77
C ILE A 91 -0.75 -6.05 -9.24
N LYS A 92 -1.68 -5.62 -10.10
CA LYS A 92 -1.68 -5.97 -11.52
C LYS A 92 -0.43 -5.50 -12.25
N GLU A 93 0.05 -4.31 -11.94
CA GLU A 93 1.30 -3.76 -12.49
C GLU A 93 2.57 -4.54 -12.08
N THR A 94 2.44 -5.49 -11.14
CA THR A 94 3.54 -6.37 -10.70
C THR A 94 3.41 -7.80 -11.23
N GLY A 95 2.42 -8.09 -12.08
CA GLY A 95 2.37 -9.35 -12.83
C GLY A 95 3.35 -9.29 -14.01
N ASP A 96 4.07 -10.39 -14.23
CA ASP A 96 4.82 -10.64 -15.48
C ASP A 96 3.87 -10.98 -16.65
#